data_AF-A0A9Q3JUF0-F1
#
_entry.id   AF-A0A9Q3JUF0-F1
#
_cell.length_a   1.000
_cell.length_b   1.000
_cell.length_c   1.000
_cell.angle_alpha   90.00
_cell.angle_beta   90.00
_cell.angle_gamma   90.00
#
_symmetry.space_group_name_H-M   'P 1'
#
loop_
_entity.id
_entity.type
_entity.pdbx_description
1 polymer ?
#
loop_
_entity_poly.entity_id
_entity_poly.type
_entity_poly.pdbx_seq_one_letter_code
_entity_poly.pdbx_strand_id
1 'polypeptide(L)'
;MDVKSAFLNAPIEDNIAIEVPQGLALNKTSHVLQLNKALYGLKQSPLAWHNHLSKWLKSVNFSQSVSDPCVFWKSDPDPIWIYVHVDDLALFGPNLDSFKKLIQEHFKMKDLGEANLLLGITIHHLQNGFSLSQAHYINKLAETFNISKLTPSNTPLEPHLQLLPASSEEIKEFEDTGINYCSAVGSLN
;
A
#
# COMPACT_ATOMS: atom_id res chain seq x y z
N MET A 1 0.09 -1.76 -12.75
CA MET A 1 -1.33 -2.04 -13.03
C MET A 1 -2.09 -1.98 -11.72
N ASP A 2 -3.36 -1.59 -11.75
CA ASP A 2 -4.21 -1.41 -10.56
C ASP A 2 -5.48 -2.25 -10.70
N VAL A 3 -5.85 -3.00 -9.66
CA VAL A 3 -7.02 -3.88 -9.65
C VAL A 3 -8.22 -3.11 -9.12
N LYS A 4 -9.25 -2.96 -9.95
CA LYS A 4 -10.47 -2.31 -9.49
C LYS A 4 -11.17 -3.16 -8.42
N SER A 5 -11.39 -2.55 -7.26
CA SER A 5 -12.13 -3.15 -6.15
C SER A 5 -11.55 -4.50 -5.71
N ALA A 6 -10.22 -4.59 -5.54
CA ALA A 6 -9.47 -5.81 -5.24
C ALA A 6 -10.20 -6.78 -4.28
N PHE A 7 -10.58 -6.32 -3.08
CA PHE A 7 -11.24 -7.17 -2.08
C PHE A 7 -12.59 -7.73 -2.55
N LEU A 8 -13.36 -6.96 -3.32
CA LEU A 8 -14.67 -7.40 -3.82
C LEU A 8 -14.57 -8.49 -4.90
N ASN A 9 -13.37 -8.78 -5.40
CA ASN A 9 -13.13 -9.90 -6.31
C ASN A 9 -12.92 -11.21 -5.54
N ALA A 10 -12.41 -11.16 -4.30
CA ALA A 10 -12.00 -12.33 -3.55
C ALA A 10 -13.16 -12.99 -2.78
N PRO A 11 -13.36 -14.31 -2.90
CA PRO A 11 -14.25 -15.03 -2.00
C PRO A 11 -13.69 -14.98 -0.57
N ILE A 12 -14.58 -15.01 0.41
CA ILE A 12 -14.20 -15.09 1.83
C ILE A 12 -14.50 -16.50 2.34
N GLU A 13 -13.50 -17.14 2.97
CA GLU A 13 -13.63 -18.51 3.48
C GLU A 13 -14.27 -18.51 4.90
N ASP A 14 -14.09 -17.42 5.64
CA ASP A 14 -14.68 -17.25 6.97
C ASP A 14 -16.19 -16.99 6.90
N ASN A 15 -16.94 -17.61 7.81
CA ASN A 15 -18.37 -17.34 7.99
C ASN A 15 -18.57 -16.00 8.72
N ILE A 16 -18.57 -14.90 7.97
CA ILE A 16 -18.77 -13.56 8.50
C ILE A 16 -20.20 -13.09 8.20
N ALA A 17 -20.91 -12.73 9.26
CA ALA A 17 -22.19 -12.06 9.19
C ALA A 17 -22.01 -10.55 9.40
N ILE A 18 -22.75 -9.74 8.65
CA ILE A 18 -22.84 -8.29 8.82
C ILE A 18 -24.29 -7.90 9.14
N GLU A 19 -24.43 -6.76 9.79
CA GLU A 19 -25.74 -6.12 9.95
C GLU A 19 -26.31 -5.72 8.59
N VAL A 20 -27.64 -5.69 8.51
CA VAL A 20 -28.35 -5.22 7.32
C VAL A 20 -27.99 -3.73 7.08
N PRO A 21 -27.36 -3.40 5.94
CA PRO A 21 -26.93 -2.04 5.65
C PRO A 21 -28.12 -1.10 5.46
N GLN A 22 -27.89 0.20 5.64
CA GLN A 22 -28.90 1.22 5.37
C GLN A 22 -29.31 1.19 3.89
N GLY A 23 -30.61 1.35 3.63
CA GLY A 23 -31.18 1.35 2.27
C GLY A 23 -31.70 0.00 1.78
N LEU A 24 -31.41 -1.10 2.49
CA LEU A 24 -32.03 -2.40 2.21
C LEU A 24 -33.31 -2.57 3.04
N ALA A 25 -34.43 -2.85 2.38
CA ALA A 25 -35.75 -3.04 3.02
C ALA A 25 -35.87 -4.41 3.71
N LEU A 26 -34.94 -4.70 4.64
CA LEU A 26 -34.95 -5.88 5.50
C LEU A 26 -35.01 -5.46 6.96
N ASN A 27 -35.68 -6.26 7.78
CA ASN A 27 -35.74 -6.01 9.21
C ASN A 27 -34.37 -6.30 9.85
N LYS A 28 -33.72 -5.23 10.34
CA LYS A 28 -32.40 -5.28 10.98
C LYS A 28 -32.38 -6.08 12.29
N THR A 29 -33.52 -6.25 12.97
CA THR A 29 -33.56 -6.94 14.27
C THR A 29 -33.71 -8.45 14.15
N SER A 30 -34.11 -8.96 12.98
CA SER A 30 -34.37 -10.39 12.77
C SER A 30 -33.50 -11.02 11.68
N HIS A 31 -32.67 -10.24 10.99
CA HIS A 31 -31.82 -10.72 9.90
C HIS A 31 -30.40 -10.19 10.02
N VAL A 32 -29.47 -11.02 9.59
CA VAL A 32 -28.07 -10.67 9.28
C VAL A 32 -27.77 -11.14 7.85
N LEU A 33 -26.75 -10.55 7.23
CA LEU A 33 -26.31 -10.96 5.90
C LEU A 33 -24.98 -11.70 6.01
N GLN A 34 -24.84 -12.84 5.34
CA GLN A 34 -23.56 -13.53 5.23
C GLN A 34 -22.75 -12.96 4.07
N LEU A 35 -21.46 -12.73 4.29
CA LEU A 35 -20.55 -12.30 3.24
C LEU A 35 -20.07 -13.49 2.41
N ASN A 36 -20.24 -13.37 1.09
CA ASN A 36 -19.72 -14.34 0.12
C ASN A 36 -18.34 -13.92 -0.43
N LYS A 37 -18.05 -12.62 -0.39
CA LYS A 37 -16.80 -12.02 -0.86
C LYS A 37 -16.28 -11.04 0.18
N ALA A 38 -14.97 -10.81 0.16
CA ALA A 38 -14.31 -9.87 1.03
C ALA A 38 -14.82 -8.43 0.82
N LEU A 39 -14.89 -7.66 1.90
CA LEU A 39 -15.31 -6.26 1.93
C LEU A 39 -14.23 -5.37 2.53
N TYR A 40 -14.20 -4.10 2.14
CA TYR A 40 -13.32 -3.12 2.78
C TYR A 40 -13.66 -2.98 4.27
N GLY A 41 -12.63 -2.87 5.11
CA GLY A 41 -12.75 -2.76 6.56
C GLY A 41 -12.66 -4.08 7.33
N LEU A 42 -12.71 -5.24 6.65
CA LEU A 42 -12.46 -6.52 7.32
C LEU A 42 -10.96 -6.80 7.41
N LYS A 43 -10.52 -7.30 8.56
CA LYS A 43 -9.12 -7.74 8.78
C LYS A 43 -8.69 -8.88 7.85
N GLN A 44 -9.64 -9.68 7.37
CA GLN A 44 -9.39 -10.84 6.51
C GLN A 44 -9.31 -10.49 5.02
N SER A 45 -9.85 -9.34 4.61
CA SER A 45 -9.96 -8.98 3.19
C SER A 45 -8.63 -8.92 2.45
N PRO A 46 -7.55 -8.34 3.02
CA PRO A 46 -6.24 -8.35 2.37
C PRO A 46 -5.72 -9.78 2.13
N LEU A 47 -5.87 -10.68 3.10
CA LEU A 47 -5.43 -12.06 2.98
C LEU A 47 -6.28 -12.86 1.97
N ALA A 48 -7.61 -12.68 2.01
CA ALA A 48 -8.51 -13.31 1.05
C ALA A 48 -8.16 -12.91 -0.39
N TRP A 49 -7.90 -11.62 -0.62
CA TRP A 49 -7.45 -11.13 -1.92
C TRP A 49 -6.09 -11.67 -2.33
N HIS A 50 -5.09 -11.60 -1.44
CA HIS A 50 -3.77 -12.15 -1.71
C HIS A 50 -3.83 -13.62 -2.12
N ASN A 51 -4.59 -14.44 -1.37
CA ASN A 51 -4.77 -15.85 -1.67
C ASN A 51 -5.48 -16.08 -3.01
N HIS A 52 -6.49 -15.28 -3.32
CA HIS A 52 -7.23 -15.38 -4.58
C HIS A 52 -6.33 -15.06 -5.79
N LEU A 53 -5.61 -13.93 -5.74
CA LEU A 53 -4.65 -13.56 -6.78
C LEU A 53 -3.51 -14.57 -6.89
N SER A 54 -2.96 -15.04 -5.75
CA SER A 54 -1.90 -16.04 -5.69
C SER A 54 -2.32 -17.37 -6.35
N LYS A 55 -3.53 -17.85 -6.06
CA LYS A 55 -4.07 -19.08 -6.66
C LYS A 55 -4.18 -18.92 -8.18
N TRP A 56 -4.67 -17.77 -8.64
CA TRP A 56 -4.77 -17.48 -10.07
C TRP A 56 -3.40 -17.38 -10.75
N LEU A 57 -2.44 -16.63 -10.18
CA LEU A 57 -1.08 -16.50 -10.70
C LEU A 57 -0.40 -17.86 -10.85
N LYS A 58 -0.53 -18.73 -9.84
CA LYS A 58 -0.03 -20.11 -9.89
C LYS A 58 -0.67 -20.93 -11.02
N SER A 59 -1.97 -20.74 -11.29
CA SER A 59 -2.67 -21.41 -12.39
C SER A 59 -2.17 -20.99 -13.78
N VAL A 60 -1.57 -19.81 -13.91
CA VAL A 60 -0.97 -19.29 -15.15
C VAL A 60 0.57 -19.39 -15.13
N ASN A 61 1.10 -20.36 -14.38
CA ASN A 61 2.51 -20.75 -14.30
C ASN A 61 3.46 -19.73 -13.66
N PHE A 62 2.97 -18.88 -12.75
CA PHE A 62 3.85 -18.10 -11.89
C PHE A 62 4.20 -18.89 -10.62
N SER A 63 5.45 -18.75 -10.20
CA SER A 63 5.94 -19.21 -8.90
C SER A 63 5.95 -18.05 -7.92
N GLN A 64 5.61 -18.31 -6.67
CA GLN A 64 5.73 -17.35 -5.59
C GLN A 64 7.17 -17.39 -5.04
N SER A 65 7.76 -16.22 -4.78
CA SER A 65 9.08 -16.13 -4.16
C SER A 65 9.02 -16.66 -2.73
N VAL A 66 10.08 -17.38 -2.34
CA VAL A 66 10.26 -17.90 -0.98
C VAL A 66 10.66 -16.76 -0.02
N SER A 67 11.41 -15.78 -0.52
CA SER A 67 11.93 -14.67 0.29
C SER A 67 10.89 -13.59 0.55
N ASP A 68 9.95 -13.41 -0.39
CA ASP A 68 8.88 -12.41 -0.28
C ASP A 68 7.58 -12.96 -0.90
N PRO A 69 6.55 -13.29 -0.09
CA PRO A 69 5.26 -13.78 -0.57
C PRO A 69 4.51 -12.82 -1.51
N CYS A 70 4.88 -11.54 -1.54
CA CYS A 70 4.31 -10.53 -2.45
C CYS A 70 4.98 -10.51 -3.82
N VAL A 71 6.08 -11.25 -4.01
CA VAL A 71 6.79 -11.36 -5.29
C VAL A 71 6.45 -12.67 -5.98
N PHE A 72 6.03 -12.58 -7.24
CA PHE A 72 5.82 -13.72 -8.12
C PHE A 72 6.74 -13.61 -9.34
N TRP A 73 7.12 -14.74 -9.91
CA TRP A 73 7.99 -14.76 -11.07
C TRP A 73 7.70 -15.96 -11.99
N LYS A 74 8.08 -15.80 -13.25
CA LYS A 74 8.05 -16.84 -14.28
C LYS A 74 9.27 -16.64 -15.19
N SER A 75 10.01 -17.68 -15.54
CA SER A 75 11.28 -17.56 -16.29
C SER A 75 11.15 -17.64 -17.81
N ASP A 76 10.27 -18.49 -18.35
CA ASP A 76 10.33 -18.86 -19.78
C ASP A 76 9.04 -18.50 -20.56
N PRO A 77 9.14 -18.15 -21.87
CA PRO A 77 10.35 -17.77 -22.61
C PRO A 77 10.81 -16.33 -22.33
N ASP A 78 9.92 -15.47 -21.85
CA ASP A 78 10.20 -14.10 -21.44
C ASP A 78 10.01 -14.00 -19.92
N PRO A 79 11.05 -13.65 -19.14
CA PRO A 79 10.93 -13.66 -17.71
C PRO A 79 10.09 -12.47 -17.23
N ILE A 80 9.11 -12.74 -16.37
CA ILE A 80 8.23 -11.74 -15.78
C ILE A 80 8.28 -11.86 -14.27
N TRP A 81 8.48 -10.74 -13.58
CA TRP A 81 8.31 -10.59 -12.15
C TRP A 81 7.13 -9.67 -11.86
N ILE A 82 6.43 -9.99 -10.78
CA ILE A 82 5.27 -9.24 -10.31
C ILE A 82 5.50 -8.98 -8.84
N TYR A 83 5.54 -7.71 -8.46
CA TYR A 83 5.40 -7.31 -7.07
C TYR A 83 3.95 -6.88 -6.83
N VAL A 84 3.32 -7.48 -5.83
CA VAL A 84 1.93 -7.22 -5.45
C VAL A 84 1.90 -6.41 -4.16
N HIS A 85 1.21 -5.28 -4.19
CA HIS A 85 0.88 -4.52 -2.99
C HIS A 85 -0.62 -4.22 -2.99
N VAL A 86 -1.38 -5.09 -2.33
CA VAL A 86 -2.85 -4.98 -2.28
C VAL A 86 -3.44 -4.92 -3.71
N ASP A 87 -3.94 -3.77 -4.15
CA ASP A 87 -4.53 -3.51 -5.47
C ASP A 87 -3.51 -3.13 -6.53
N ASP A 88 -2.31 -2.68 -6.15
CA ASP A 88 -1.22 -2.34 -7.04
C ASP A 88 -0.37 -3.56 -7.43
N LEU A 89 -0.13 -3.71 -8.73
CA LEU A 89 0.77 -4.71 -9.32
C LEU A 89 1.87 -4.00 -10.13
N ALA A 90 3.11 -4.06 -9.63
CA ALA A 90 4.29 -3.65 -10.39
C ALA A 90 4.82 -4.84 -11.20
N LEU A 91 4.93 -4.65 -12.52
CA LEU A 91 5.33 -5.69 -13.46
C LEU A 91 6.73 -5.37 -14.00
N PHE A 92 7.59 -6.37 -14.05
CA PHE A 92 8.97 -6.26 -14.55
C PHE A 92 9.23 -7.38 -15.55
N GLY A 93 9.83 -7.06 -16.69
CA GLY A 93 10.12 -8.03 -17.74
C GLY A 93 10.26 -7.36 -19.11
N PRO A 94 10.83 -8.06 -20.10
CA PRO A 94 11.06 -7.50 -21.43
C PRO A 94 9.78 -7.39 -22.27
N ASN A 95 8.79 -8.27 -22.03
CA ASN A 95 7.54 -8.29 -22.76
C ASN A 95 6.36 -8.53 -21.80
N LEU A 96 5.61 -7.48 -21.52
CA LEU A 96 4.52 -7.50 -20.53
C LEU A 96 3.13 -7.57 -21.18
N ASP A 97 3.01 -7.29 -22.48
CA ASP A 97 1.71 -7.06 -23.12
C ASP A 97 0.81 -8.30 -23.10
N SER A 98 1.39 -9.49 -23.34
CA SER A 98 0.65 -10.74 -23.28
C SER A 98 0.14 -11.03 -21.87
N PHE A 99 0.95 -10.74 -20.83
CA PHE A 99 0.52 -10.92 -19.45
C PHE A 99 -0.54 -9.88 -19.04
N LYS A 100 -0.36 -8.60 -19.44
CA LYS A 100 -1.34 -7.53 -19.19
C LYS A 100 -2.72 -7.89 -19.75
N LYS A 101 -2.78 -8.44 -20.96
CA LYS A 101 -4.03 -8.94 -21.57
C LYS A 101 -4.61 -10.11 -20.77
N LEU A 102 -3.78 -11.10 -20.45
CA LEU A 102 -4.21 -12.28 -19.69
C LEU A 102 -4.83 -11.92 -18.33
N ILE A 103 -4.19 -11.01 -17.58
CA ILE A 103 -4.72 -10.58 -16.27
C ILE A 103 -5.98 -9.71 -16.42
N GLN A 104 -6.08 -8.91 -17.49
CA GLN A 104 -7.28 -8.11 -17.81
C GLN A 104 -8.49 -8.95 -18.20
N GLU A 105 -8.29 -10.14 -18.76
CA GLU A 105 -9.37 -11.09 -19.06
C GLU A 105 -9.99 -11.68 -17.78
N HIS A 106 -9.21 -11.79 -16.70
CA HIS A 106 -9.66 -12.39 -15.44
C HIS A 106 -10.09 -11.35 -14.39
N PHE A 107 -9.35 -10.26 -14.26
CA PHE A 107 -9.61 -9.20 -13.30
C PHE A 107 -9.88 -7.87 -14.02
N LYS A 108 -10.73 -7.04 -13.41
CA LYS A 108 -10.94 -5.69 -13.92
C LYS A 108 -9.74 -4.81 -13.56
N MET A 109 -8.79 -4.71 -14.49
CA MET A 109 -7.56 -3.96 -14.30
C MET A 109 -7.61 -2.58 -14.95
N LYS A 110 -6.89 -1.63 -14.36
CA LYS A 110 -6.46 -0.38 -14.98
C LYS A 110 -4.96 -0.47 -15.24
N ASP A 111 -4.55 -0.26 -16.49
CA ASP A 111 -3.13 -0.05 -16.77
C ASP A 111 -2.78 1.41 -16.47
N LEU A 112 -1.73 1.61 -15.67
CA LEU A 112 -1.24 2.92 -15.27
C LEU A 112 -0.02 3.34 -16.12
N GLY A 113 0.42 2.49 -17.06
CA GLY A 113 1.59 2.73 -17.90
C GLY A 113 2.90 2.41 -17.20
N GLU A 114 3.96 3.09 -17.61
CA GLU A 114 5.29 2.96 -17.03
C GLU A 114 5.30 3.46 -15.58
N ALA A 115 5.92 2.67 -14.69
CA ALA A 115 5.92 2.96 -13.26
C ALA A 115 6.81 4.17 -12.97
N ASN A 116 6.18 5.29 -12.61
CA ASN A 116 6.86 6.52 -12.18
C ASN A 116 6.65 6.82 -10.68
N LEU A 117 5.68 6.15 -10.05
CA LEU A 117 5.38 6.23 -8.64
C LEU A 117 4.93 4.85 -8.16
N LEU A 118 5.55 4.33 -7.11
CA LEU A 118 5.19 3.05 -6.50
C LEU A 118 5.30 3.21 -4.99
N LEU A 119 4.20 3.00 -4.26
CA LEU A 119 4.16 3.10 -2.78
C LEU A 119 4.77 4.41 -2.22
N GLY A 120 4.49 5.53 -2.88
CA GLY A 120 5.03 6.84 -2.49
C GLY A 120 6.49 7.08 -2.86
N ILE A 121 7.14 6.13 -3.53
CA ILE A 121 8.50 6.28 -4.09
C ILE A 121 8.38 6.67 -5.55
N THR A 122 8.88 7.85 -5.90
CA THR A 122 9.05 8.27 -7.29
C THR A 122 10.18 7.49 -7.93
N ILE A 123 9.93 6.95 -9.11
CA ILE A 123 10.89 6.18 -9.90
C ILE A 123 11.30 7.04 -11.10
N HIS A 124 12.58 7.36 -11.17
CA HIS A 124 13.19 8.06 -12.29
C HIS A 124 13.94 7.06 -13.17
N HIS A 125 13.52 6.94 -14.41
CA HIS A 125 14.16 6.09 -15.42
C HIS A 125 15.39 6.79 -15.98
N LEU A 126 16.55 6.15 -15.85
CA LEU A 126 17.84 6.63 -16.36
C LEU A 126 18.32 5.71 -17.48
N GLN A 127 19.30 6.15 -18.26
CA GLN A 127 19.84 5.35 -19.37
C GLN A 127 20.36 3.97 -18.92
N ASN A 128 20.95 3.87 -17.71
CA ASN A 128 21.59 2.66 -17.18
C ASN A 128 20.98 2.17 -15.86
N GLY A 129 19.71 2.50 -15.58
CA GLY A 129 19.04 2.03 -14.36
C GLY A 129 17.95 2.98 -13.87
N PHE A 130 17.73 2.96 -12.55
CA PHE A 130 16.67 3.74 -11.91
C PHE A 130 17.23 4.57 -10.76
N SER A 131 16.68 5.76 -10.56
CA SER A 131 16.85 6.54 -9.33
C SER A 131 15.52 6.58 -8.58
N LEU A 132 15.56 6.32 -7.28
CA LEU A 132 14.39 6.28 -6.41
C LEU A 132 14.39 7.53 -5.53
N SER A 133 13.24 8.19 -5.41
CA SER A 133 13.11 9.43 -4.64
C SER A 133 11.81 9.48 -3.87
N GLN A 134 11.88 9.83 -2.59
CA GLN A 134 10.71 10.18 -1.77
C GLN A 134 10.63 11.69 -1.49
N ALA A 135 11.29 12.53 -2.31
CA ALA A 135 11.34 13.98 -2.10
C ALA A 135 9.95 14.61 -1.97
N HIS A 136 8.96 14.14 -2.73
CA HIS A 136 7.59 14.62 -2.62
C HIS A 136 6.98 14.33 -1.23
N TYR A 137 7.19 13.13 -0.70
CA TYR A 137 6.72 12.76 0.63
C TYR A 137 7.41 13.60 1.71
N ILE A 138 8.73 13.75 1.63
CA ILE A 138 9.52 14.58 2.55
C ILE A 138 9.02 16.03 2.56
N ASN A 139 8.82 16.62 1.38
CA ASN A 139 8.32 17.99 1.26
C ASN A 139 6.91 18.13 1.85
N LYS A 140 6.03 17.16 1.58
CA LYS A 140 4.68 17.11 2.17
C LYS A 140 4.73 17.04 3.70
N LEU A 141 5.61 16.22 4.28
CA LEU A 141 5.78 16.16 5.74
C LEU A 141 6.33 17.48 6.29
N ALA A 142 7.29 18.09 5.59
CA ALA A 142 7.88 19.36 6.00
C ALA A 142 6.84 20.49 6.03
N GLU A 143 5.92 20.53 5.07
CA GLU A 143 4.78 21.44 5.06
C GLU A 143 3.76 21.10 6.16
N THR A 144 3.41 19.81 6.31
CA THR A 144 2.41 19.35 7.29
C THR A 144 2.78 19.72 8.73
N PHE A 145 4.07 19.63 9.07
CA PHE A 145 4.57 19.94 10.40
C PHE A 145 5.20 21.33 10.51
N ASN A 146 4.99 22.21 9.52
CA ASN A 146 5.52 23.58 9.49
C ASN A 146 7.05 23.68 9.67
N ILE A 147 7.79 22.61 9.34
CA ILE A 147 9.25 22.56 9.50
C ILE A 147 10.02 22.93 8.22
N SER A 148 9.32 23.22 7.12
CA SER A 148 9.91 23.60 5.84
C SER A 148 10.72 24.91 5.86
N LYS A 149 10.57 25.73 6.90
CA LYS A 149 11.31 26.98 7.12
C LYS A 149 12.40 26.88 8.19
N LEU A 150 12.57 25.71 8.81
CA LEU A 150 13.62 25.53 9.83
C LEU A 150 15.00 25.53 9.19
N THR A 151 15.99 25.93 9.98
CA THR A 151 17.39 25.92 9.56
C THR A 151 17.86 24.47 9.41
N PRO A 152 18.51 24.10 8.29
CA PRO A 152 19.09 22.77 8.13
C PRO A 152 20.10 22.48 9.23
N SER A 153 20.04 21.28 9.80
CA SER A 153 21.05 20.78 10.73
C SER A 153 21.88 19.69 10.06
N ASN A 154 23.20 19.72 10.30
CA ASN A 154 24.12 18.68 9.82
C ASN A 154 24.06 17.40 10.68
N THR A 155 23.47 17.48 11.87
CA THR A 155 23.34 16.37 12.81
C THR A 155 21.90 16.26 13.30
N PRO A 156 21.30 15.05 13.36
CA PRO A 156 19.93 14.87 13.85
C PRO A 156 19.74 15.29 15.31
N LEU A 157 20.81 15.21 16.10
CA LEU A 157 20.85 15.56 17.52
C LEU A 157 22.23 16.15 17.84
N GLU A 158 22.30 17.04 18.83
CA GLU A 158 23.57 17.58 19.30
C GLU A 158 24.42 16.48 19.96
N PRO A 159 25.72 16.37 19.63
CA PRO A 159 26.63 15.45 20.31
C PRO A 159 26.66 15.75 21.82
N HIS A 160 26.59 14.70 22.63
CA HIS A 160 26.58 14.79 24.11
C HIS A 160 25.35 15.48 24.73
N LEU A 161 24.25 15.63 23.97
CA LEU A 161 23.00 16.11 24.52
C LEU A 161 22.52 15.20 25.67
N GLN A 162 22.26 15.80 26.84
CA GLN A 162 21.56 15.14 27.93
C GLN A 162 20.07 15.46 27.82
N LEU A 163 19.27 14.44 27.52
CA LEU A 163 17.81 14.57 27.49
C LEU A 163 17.29 14.72 28.92
N LEU A 164 16.71 15.88 29.22
CA LEU A 164 16.01 16.16 30.46
C LEU A 164 14.50 16.13 30.22
N PRO A 165 13.69 15.85 31.25
CA PRO A 165 12.24 16.02 31.15
C PRO A 165 11.91 17.47 30.78
N ALA A 166 10.98 17.65 29.85
CA ALA A 166 10.50 18.97 29.46
C ALA A 166 9.84 19.68 30.66
N SER A 167 10.14 20.96 30.81
CA SER A 167 9.46 21.87 31.72
C SER A 167 8.00 22.09 31.30
N SER A 168 7.18 22.61 32.22
CA SER A 168 5.80 22.97 31.93
C SER A 168 5.68 24.03 30.83
N GLU A 169 6.66 24.95 30.79
CA GLU A 169 6.78 25.99 29.76
C GLU A 169 7.06 25.37 28.39
N GLU A 170 8.04 24.47 28.27
CA GLU A 170 8.38 23.80 27.01
C GLU A 170 7.24 22.92 26.49
N ILE A 171 6.50 22.24 27.38
CA ILE A 171 5.31 21.47 27.00
C ILE A 171 4.26 22.39 26.39
N LYS A 172 4.00 23.53 27.02
CA LYS A 172 3.03 24.51 26.53
C LYS A 172 3.44 25.12 25.20
N GLU A 173 4.72 25.47 25.04
CA GLU A 173 5.25 25.96 23.76
C GLU A 173 5.08 24.92 22.65
N PHE A 174 5.30 23.63 22.94
CA PHE A 174 5.07 22.57 21.98
C PHE A 174 3.56 22.42 21.63
N GLU A 175 2.68 22.46 22.62
CA GLU A 175 1.22 22.41 22.40
C GLU A 175 0.74 23.58 21.51
N ASP A 176 1.29 24.77 21.72
CA ASP A 176 0.98 25.98 20.93
C ASP A 176 1.39 25.84 19.45
N THR A 177 2.32 24.94 19.12
CA THR A 177 2.66 24.63 17.71
C THR A 177 1.52 23.92 16.97
N GLY A 178 0.60 23.28 17.69
CA GLY A 178 -0.46 22.45 17.13
C GLY A 178 0.03 21.15 16.47
N ILE A 179 1.32 20.82 16.61
CA ILE A 179 1.90 19.61 16.03
C ILE A 179 1.53 18.39 16.87
N ASN A 180 0.89 17.41 16.24
CA ASN A 180 0.69 16.11 16.87
C ASN A 180 2.00 15.30 16.80
N TYR A 181 2.72 15.22 17.93
CA TYR A 181 3.98 14.49 18.03
C TYR A 181 3.88 13.04 17.55
N CYS A 182 2.85 12.30 17.98
CA CYS A 182 2.66 10.90 17.58
C CYS A 182 2.46 10.77 16.07
N SER A 183 1.73 11.70 15.45
CA SER A 183 1.58 11.76 14.00
C SER A 183 2.90 12.09 13.31
N ALA A 184 3.70 13.01 13.86
CA ALA A 184 4.99 13.40 13.30
C ALA A 184 5.99 12.24 13.29
N VAL A 185 6.15 11.58 14.44
CA VAL A 185 7.00 10.38 14.56
C VAL A 185 6.45 9.24 13.72
N GLY A 186 5.12 9.03 13.74
CA GLY A 186 4.47 7.99 12.95
C GLY A 186 4.65 8.17 11.44
N SER A 187 4.83 9.40 10.96
CA SER A 187 5.06 9.70 9.54
C SER A 187 6.48 9.40 9.06
N LEU A 188 7.43 9.17 9.97
CA LEU A 188 8.80 8.81 9.61
C LEU A 188 8.98 7.29 9.37
N ASN A 189 7.98 6.48 9.72
CA ASN A 189 7.93 5.03 9.46
C ASN A 189 7.15 4.72 8.19
#